data_AF-A0A2S2QKS0-F1
#
_entry.id   AF-A0A2S2QKS0-F1
#
_cell.length_a   1.000
_cell.length_b   1.000
_cell.length_c   1.000
_cell.angle_alpha   90.00
_cell.angle_beta   90.00
_cell.angle_gamma   90.00
#
_symmetry.space_group_name_H-M   'P 1'
#
loop_
_entity.id
_entity.type
_entity.pdbx_description
1 polymer ?
#
loop_
_entity_poly.entity_id
_entity_poly.type
_entity_poly.pdbx_seq_one_letter_code
_entity_poly.pdbx_strand_id
1 'polypeptide(L)'
;MCLYGGYQLPGIKYEFDLSDVPDRCDIIIYGYYVFDMHTEVDSYVAEEDKNALRSLTTIQKPIYIICLYSNDNPWDVLNKTDNNNYNSDADVLLNFLTEFKISGVILSIEDLYSKPKGLDSRVNSFAQYFKEKLPNFKVGLEIDATTYSNFSDKNKFNFKITNEYIDYYIIDMLPGDT
;
A
#
# COMPACT_ATOMS: atom_id res chain seq x y z
N MET A 1 -6.68 -14.20 -5.86
CA MET A 1 -6.25 -12.79 -5.91
C MET A 1 -6.38 -12.29 -7.34
N CYS A 2 -7.06 -11.16 -7.53
CA CYS A 2 -7.13 -10.49 -8.83
C CYS A 2 -6.59 -9.09 -8.68
N LEU A 3 -5.63 -8.76 -9.54
CA LEU A 3 -5.03 -7.44 -9.59
C LEU A 3 -5.80 -6.60 -10.60
N TYR A 4 -6.39 -5.51 -10.12
CA TYR A 4 -6.94 -4.45 -10.95
C TYR A 4 -5.99 -3.26 -10.85
N GLY A 5 -5.03 -3.22 -11.77
CA GLY A 5 -4.13 -2.07 -11.92
C GLY A 5 -4.84 -0.98 -12.71
N GLY A 6 -5.34 0.05 -12.02
CA GLY A 6 -5.78 1.28 -12.67
C GLY A 6 -4.60 2.25 -12.73
N TYR A 7 -3.89 2.32 -13.86
CA TYR A 7 -2.96 3.43 -14.08
C TYR A 7 -3.76 4.60 -14.65
N GLN A 8 -3.78 5.74 -13.95
CA GLN A 8 -4.46 6.92 -14.47
C GLN A 8 -3.59 7.53 -15.60
N LEU A 9 -3.90 7.18 -16.84
CA LEU A 9 -3.39 7.92 -17.99
C LEU A 9 -4.22 9.20 -18.13
N PRO A 10 -3.60 10.39 -18.17
CA PRO A 10 -4.32 11.65 -18.36
C PRO A 10 -5.27 11.57 -19.56
N GLY A 11 -6.57 11.73 -19.33
CA GLY A 11 -7.59 11.83 -20.39
C GLY A 11 -8.38 10.56 -20.71
N ILE A 12 -8.17 9.42 -20.04
CA ILE A 12 -8.98 8.22 -20.21
C ILE A 12 -9.86 7.99 -18.97
N LYS A 13 -11.17 8.07 -19.14
CA LYS A 13 -12.16 7.73 -18.10
C LYS A 13 -12.49 6.25 -18.22
N TYR A 14 -12.01 5.44 -17.27
CA TYR A 14 -12.45 4.05 -17.13
C TYR A 14 -13.56 4.00 -16.07
N GLU A 15 -14.74 3.54 -16.46
CA GLU A 15 -15.84 3.26 -15.54
C GLU A 15 -15.76 1.78 -15.15
N PHE A 16 -15.54 1.50 -13.86
CA PHE A 16 -15.40 0.15 -13.37
C PHE A 16 -16.76 -0.58 -13.38
N ASP A 17 -16.88 -1.65 -14.16
CA ASP A 17 -18.05 -2.51 -14.19
C ASP A 17 -17.86 -3.72 -13.27
N LEU A 18 -18.80 -3.93 -12.35
CA LEU A 18 -18.77 -5.05 -11.40
C LEU A 18 -18.90 -6.40 -12.12
N SER A 19 -19.57 -6.43 -13.28
CA SER A 19 -19.72 -7.65 -14.08
C SER A 19 -18.40 -8.09 -14.72
N ASP A 20 -17.39 -7.21 -14.78
CA ASP A 20 -16.04 -7.53 -15.23
C ASP A 20 -15.20 -8.20 -14.13
N VAL A 21 -15.74 -8.41 -12.92
CA VAL A 21 -15.03 -9.04 -11.81
C VAL A 21 -15.32 -10.53 -11.74
N PRO A 22 -14.33 -11.41 -12.05
CA PRO A 22 -14.53 -12.84 -11.92
C PRO A 22 -14.90 -13.24 -10.49
N ASP A 23 -15.87 -14.14 -10.36
CA ASP A 23 -16.29 -14.68 -9.05
C ASP A 23 -15.11 -15.27 -8.26
N ARG A 24 -14.17 -15.90 -8.97
CA ARG A 24 -12.94 -16.49 -8.42
C ARG A 24 -11.94 -15.51 -7.77
N CYS A 25 -12.20 -14.20 -7.85
CA CYS A 25 -11.34 -13.21 -7.21
C CYS A 25 -11.66 -13.13 -5.72
N ASP A 26 -10.77 -13.62 -4.84
CA ASP A 26 -10.98 -13.51 -3.38
C ASP A 26 -10.52 -12.18 -2.78
N ILE A 27 -9.58 -11.51 -3.44
CA ILE A 27 -9.00 -10.23 -3.05
C ILE A 27 -8.92 -9.39 -4.31
N ILE A 28 -9.35 -8.14 -4.22
CA ILE A 28 -9.19 -7.13 -5.26
C ILE A 28 -8.04 -6.23 -4.83
N ILE A 29 -7.03 -6.10 -5.67
CA ILE A 29 -5.99 -5.11 -5.46
C ILE A 29 -6.27 -3.94 -6.40
N TYR A 30 -6.48 -2.76 -5.84
CA TYR A 30 -6.53 -1.48 -6.55
C TYR A 30 -5.10 -0.91 -6.59
N GLY A 31 -4.43 -1.10 -7.72
CA GLY A 31 -3.04 -0.68 -7.90
C GLY A 31 -2.90 0.81 -8.25
N TYR A 32 -1.71 1.35 -7.99
CA TYR A 32 -1.21 2.66 -8.46
C TYR A 32 -1.87 3.88 -7.81
N TYR A 33 -2.02 3.84 -6.49
CA TYR A 33 -2.47 5.00 -5.73
C TYR A 33 -1.29 5.84 -5.23
N VAL A 34 -1.17 7.09 -5.70
CA VAL A 34 -0.20 8.06 -5.18
C VAL A 34 -0.88 8.87 -4.10
N PHE A 35 -0.54 8.58 -2.85
CA PHE A 35 -1.06 9.33 -1.70
C PHE A 35 -0.09 10.44 -1.32
N ASP A 36 -0.50 11.70 -1.51
CA ASP A 36 0.25 12.85 -0.99
C ASP A 36 -0.19 13.12 0.45
N MET A 37 0.68 12.76 1.40
CA MET A 37 0.45 12.98 2.83
C MET A 37 0.70 14.41 3.28
N HIS A 38 1.24 15.28 2.42
CA HIS A 38 1.66 16.63 2.78
C HIS A 38 0.56 17.68 2.67
N THR A 39 -0.52 17.39 1.95
CA THR A 39 -1.68 18.24 1.89
C THR A 39 -2.84 17.54 2.58
N GLU A 40 -3.42 18.14 3.62
CA GLU A 40 -4.64 17.67 4.34
C GLU A 40 -5.86 17.39 3.42
N VAL A 41 -5.71 17.67 2.13
CA VAL A 41 -6.62 17.34 1.05
C VAL A 41 -5.90 16.33 0.17
N ASP A 42 -6.51 15.17 0.02
CA ASP A 42 -6.15 14.13 -0.94
C ASP A 42 -6.41 14.64 -2.37
N SER A 43 -5.60 15.61 -2.79
CA SER A 43 -5.85 16.47 -3.95
C SER A 43 -5.57 15.77 -5.28
N TYR A 44 -5.06 14.53 -5.22
CA TYR A 44 -4.73 13.71 -6.39
C TYR A 44 -5.75 12.61 -6.68
N VAL A 45 -6.76 12.38 -5.84
CA VAL A 45 -7.87 11.48 -6.19
C VAL A 45 -8.94 12.26 -6.94
N ALA A 46 -9.01 12.07 -8.25
CA ALA A 46 -10.10 12.63 -9.02
C ALA A 46 -11.45 12.07 -8.50
N GLU A 47 -12.52 12.85 -8.59
CA GLU A 47 -13.84 12.39 -8.15
C GLU A 47 -14.29 11.13 -8.91
N GLU A 48 -13.82 10.98 -10.16
CA GLU A 48 -13.97 9.77 -10.96
C GLU A 48 -13.37 8.52 -10.29
N ASP A 49 -12.17 8.60 -9.72
CA ASP A 49 -11.53 7.46 -9.04
C ASP A 49 -12.26 7.13 -7.74
N LYS A 50 -12.77 8.16 -7.03
CA LYS A 50 -13.63 7.95 -5.86
C LYS A 50 -14.90 7.20 -6.23
N ASN A 51 -15.48 7.48 -7.40
CA ASN A 51 -16.64 6.73 -7.88
C ASN A 51 -16.30 5.27 -8.20
N ALA A 52 -15.15 5.00 -8.84
CA ALA A 52 -14.69 3.63 -9.05
C ALA A 52 -14.47 2.88 -7.73
N LEU A 53 -13.80 3.50 -6.75
CA LEU A 53 -13.61 2.94 -5.41
C LEU A 53 -14.94 2.69 -4.69
N ARG A 54 -15.89 3.64 -4.74
CA ARG A 54 -17.24 3.47 -4.18
C ARG A 54 -17.96 2.28 -4.82
N SER A 55 -17.91 2.16 -6.15
CA SER A 55 -18.49 1.02 -6.88
C SER A 55 -17.84 -0.29 -6.44
N LEU A 56 -16.51 -0.35 -6.36
CA LEU A 56 -15.76 -1.52 -5.88
C LEU A 56 -16.21 -1.99 -4.50
N THR A 57 -16.54 -1.08 -3.58
CA THR A 57 -17.00 -1.45 -2.23
C THR A 57 -18.30 -2.27 -2.22
N THR A 58 -19.08 -2.25 -3.31
CA THR A 58 -20.33 -3.01 -3.42
C THR A 58 -20.11 -4.51 -3.62
N ILE A 59 -18.91 -4.93 -4.04
CA ILE A 59 -18.56 -6.34 -4.31
C ILE A 59 -18.46 -7.16 -3.01
N GLN A 60 -18.39 -6.50 -1.85
CA GLN A 60 -18.24 -7.13 -0.53
C GLN A 60 -17.03 -8.07 -0.44
N LYS A 61 -16.00 -7.80 -1.26
CA LYS A 61 -14.71 -8.51 -1.25
C LYS A 61 -13.65 -7.60 -0.63
N PRO A 62 -12.61 -8.16 0.02
CA PRO A 62 -11.49 -7.37 0.51
C PRO A 62 -10.81 -6.59 -0.63
N ILE A 63 -10.70 -5.28 -0.46
CA ILE A 63 -10.02 -4.37 -1.39
C ILE A 63 -8.72 -3.91 -0.75
N TYR A 64 -7.61 -4.12 -1.44
CA TYR A 64 -6.28 -3.74 -1.00
C TYR A 64 -5.76 -2.65 -1.93
N ILE A 65 -5.05 -1.65 -1.40
CA ILE A 65 -4.38 -0.66 -2.23
C ILE A 65 -2.87 -0.95 -2.27
N ILE A 66 -2.28 -0.93 -3.46
CA ILE A 66 -0.81 -0.84 -3.61
C ILE A 66 -0.50 0.63 -3.83
N CYS A 67 0.26 1.23 -2.90
CA CYS A 67 0.81 2.56 -3.11
C CYS A 67 2.21 2.43 -3.72
N LEU A 68 2.39 3.04 -4.89
CA LEU A 68 3.64 3.03 -5.64
C LEU A 68 4.23 4.43 -5.72
N TYR A 69 5.55 4.42 -5.89
CA TYR A 69 6.41 5.55 -6.14
C TYR A 69 5.74 6.69 -6.94
N SER A 70 5.68 7.87 -6.33
CA SER A 70 5.70 9.13 -7.07
C SER A 70 7.08 9.77 -6.86
N ASN A 71 7.38 10.87 -7.55
CA ASN A 71 8.61 11.63 -7.30
C ASN A 71 8.79 11.99 -5.81
N ASP A 72 7.70 12.01 -5.04
CA ASP A 72 7.68 11.94 -3.59
C ASP A 72 7.36 10.49 -3.17
N ASN A 73 8.30 9.85 -2.48
CA ASN A 73 8.19 8.46 -2.05
C ASN A 73 6.99 8.33 -1.08
N PRO A 74 5.93 7.58 -1.41
CA PRO A 74 4.68 7.54 -0.62
C PRO A 74 4.91 6.98 0.79
N TRP A 75 6.06 6.36 1.04
CA TRP A 75 6.46 5.85 2.35
C TRP A 75 7.40 6.77 3.11
N ASP A 76 7.54 8.04 2.73
CA ASP A 76 8.37 8.99 3.48
C ASP A 76 7.85 9.26 4.90
N VAL A 77 6.57 9.00 5.19
CA VAL A 77 6.07 8.93 6.57
C VAL A 77 6.85 7.91 7.40
N LEU A 78 7.29 6.80 6.78
CA LEU A 78 8.14 5.81 7.44
C LEU A 78 9.55 6.33 7.67
N ASN A 79 9.97 7.47 7.13
CA ASN A 79 11.28 8.07 7.41
C ASN A 79 11.19 9.14 8.51
N LYS A 80 9.99 9.58 8.88
CA LYS A 80 9.81 10.57 9.96
C LYS A 80 10.14 9.94 11.31
N THR A 81 10.88 10.69 12.12
CA THR A 81 11.24 10.32 13.50
C THR A 81 10.46 11.11 14.55
N ASP A 82 9.69 12.12 14.13
CA ASP A 82 8.82 12.91 15.01
C ASP A 82 7.40 12.31 15.03
N ASN A 83 6.99 11.83 16.20
CA ASN A 83 5.71 11.14 16.40
C ASN A 83 4.49 12.01 16.09
N ASN A 84 4.58 13.33 16.30
CA ASN A 84 3.41 14.21 16.10
C ASN A 84 3.08 14.35 14.61
N ASN A 85 4.10 14.58 13.77
CA ASN A 85 3.94 14.69 12.31
C ASN A 85 3.72 13.34 11.62
N TYR A 86 4.13 12.24 12.26
CA TYR A 86 3.85 10.89 11.77
C TYR A 86 2.36 10.55 11.92
N ASN A 87 1.78 10.82 13.10
CA ASN A 87 0.39 10.47 13.38
C ASN A 87 -0.58 11.30 12.53
N SER A 88 -0.32 12.59 12.30
CA SER A 88 -1.17 13.44 11.44
C SER A 88 -1.30 12.87 10.03
N ASP A 89 -0.18 12.51 9.42
CA ASP A 89 -0.14 11.98 8.05
C ASP A 89 -0.79 10.59 7.96
N ALA A 90 -0.50 9.74 8.96
CA ALA A 90 -1.13 8.43 9.08
C ALA A 90 -2.65 8.53 9.29
N ASP A 91 -3.13 9.58 9.96
CA ASP A 91 -4.56 9.85 10.14
C ASP A 91 -5.26 10.26 8.84
N VAL A 92 -4.59 11.01 7.96
CA VAL A 92 -5.14 11.30 6.62
C VAL A 92 -5.35 9.99 5.86
N LEU A 93 -4.36 9.10 5.86
CA LEU A 93 -4.48 7.78 5.22
C LEU A 93 -5.58 6.95 5.89
N LEU A 94 -5.66 6.95 7.21
CA LEU A 94 -6.69 6.23 7.96
C LEU A 94 -8.10 6.67 7.55
N ASN A 95 -8.32 7.96 7.39
CA ASN A 95 -9.61 8.51 6.96
C ASN A 95 -9.97 8.03 5.56
N PHE A 96 -9.03 8.08 4.62
CA PHE A 96 -9.20 7.56 3.26
C PHE A 96 -9.56 6.06 3.28
N LEU A 97 -8.77 5.25 3.98
CA LEU A 97 -8.99 3.80 4.09
C LEU A 97 -10.36 3.49 4.69
N THR A 98 -10.81 4.28 5.66
CA THR A 98 -12.11 4.15 6.31
C THR A 98 -13.27 4.53 5.38
N GLU A 99 -13.16 5.66 4.68
CA GLU A 99 -14.18 6.15 3.74
C GLU A 99 -14.50 5.10 2.66
N PHE A 100 -13.46 4.52 2.06
CA PHE A 100 -13.58 3.55 0.98
C PHE A 100 -13.58 2.10 1.45
N LYS A 101 -13.67 1.84 2.77
CA LYS A 101 -13.71 0.50 3.37
C LYS A 101 -12.57 -0.41 2.86
N ILE A 102 -11.39 0.17 2.69
CA ILE A 102 -10.20 -0.54 2.24
C ILE A 102 -9.79 -1.53 3.33
N SER A 103 -9.63 -2.79 2.92
CA SER A 103 -9.36 -3.91 3.81
C SER A 103 -7.87 -4.15 4.04
N GLY A 104 -7.00 -3.54 3.23
CA GLY A 104 -5.56 -3.64 3.43
C GLY A 104 -4.76 -2.69 2.56
N VAL A 105 -3.48 -2.56 2.92
CA VAL A 105 -2.47 -1.83 2.14
C VAL A 105 -1.30 -2.75 1.83
N ILE A 106 -0.69 -2.53 0.68
CA ILE A 106 0.55 -3.18 0.26
C ILE A 106 1.60 -2.08 0.17
N LEU A 107 2.61 -2.19 1.03
CA LEU A 107 3.77 -1.32 1.04
C LEU A 107 4.72 -1.75 -0.08
N SER A 108 4.74 -1.03 -1.19
CA SER A 108 5.76 -1.24 -2.22
C SER A 108 6.95 -0.34 -1.94
N ILE A 109 8.03 -0.92 -1.39
CA ILE A 109 9.23 -0.18 -1.02
C ILE A 109 10.38 -0.57 -1.94
N GLU A 110 10.57 0.24 -2.98
CA GLU A 110 11.75 0.14 -3.85
C GLU A 110 13.05 0.30 -3.06
N ASP A 111 14.08 -0.44 -3.48
CA ASP A 111 15.40 -0.40 -2.88
C ASP A 111 15.39 -0.59 -1.35
N LEU A 112 14.53 -1.48 -0.83
CA LEU A 112 14.34 -1.75 0.60
C LEU A 112 15.66 -1.80 1.38
N TYR A 113 16.67 -2.47 0.82
CA TYR A 113 17.98 -2.68 1.42
C TYR A 113 18.93 -1.48 1.37
N SER A 114 18.58 -0.44 0.61
CA SER A 114 19.32 0.83 0.53
C SER A 114 18.71 1.90 1.44
N LYS A 115 17.56 1.63 2.07
CA LYS A 115 16.86 2.58 2.94
C LYS A 115 17.56 2.73 4.31
N PRO A 116 17.26 3.82 5.06
CA PRO A 116 17.88 4.07 6.36
C PRO A 116 17.61 2.96 7.38
N LYS A 117 18.58 2.70 8.27
CA LYS A 117 18.44 1.73 9.36
C LYS A 117 17.16 1.92 10.17
N GLY A 118 16.59 0.81 10.64
CA GLY A 118 15.35 0.79 11.43
C GLY A 118 14.07 0.91 10.60
N LEU A 119 14.16 0.79 9.27
CA LEU A 119 12.97 0.79 8.40
C LEU A 119 12.03 -0.36 8.75
N ASP A 120 12.56 -1.55 9.03
CA ASP A 120 11.81 -2.70 9.53
C ASP A 120 10.96 -2.38 10.76
N SER A 121 11.51 -1.71 11.77
CA SER A 121 10.74 -1.25 12.93
C SER A 121 9.65 -0.25 12.54
N ARG A 122 9.93 0.68 11.62
CA ARG A 122 8.95 1.70 11.21
C ARG A 122 7.83 1.11 10.36
N VAL A 123 8.14 0.16 9.48
CA VAL A 123 7.15 -0.67 8.76
C VAL A 123 6.27 -1.43 9.76
N ASN A 124 6.86 -2.03 10.78
CA ASN A 124 6.13 -2.76 11.81
C ASN A 124 5.19 -1.84 12.63
N SER A 125 5.68 -0.67 13.06
CA SER A 125 4.88 0.34 13.77
C SER A 125 3.76 0.92 12.90
N PHE A 126 4.01 1.12 11.61
CA PHE A 126 2.96 1.48 10.66
C PHE A 126 1.88 0.42 10.60
N ALA A 127 2.27 -0.85 10.41
CA ALA A 127 1.31 -1.94 10.34
C ALA A 127 0.48 -2.06 11.64
N GLN A 128 1.15 -1.94 12.80
CA GLN A 128 0.50 -1.89 14.10
C GLN A 128 -0.53 -0.76 14.19
N TYR A 129 -0.13 0.47 13.81
CA TYR A 129 -0.98 1.67 13.91
C TYR A 129 -2.35 1.47 13.25
N PHE A 130 -2.37 0.96 12.01
CA PHE A 130 -3.60 0.75 11.27
C PHE A 130 -4.39 -0.44 11.81
N LYS A 131 -3.73 -1.55 12.18
CA LYS A 131 -4.40 -2.74 12.72
C LYS A 131 -5.07 -2.49 14.07
N GLU A 132 -4.55 -1.54 14.86
CA GLU A 132 -5.19 -1.10 16.10
C GLU A 132 -6.46 -0.29 15.87
N LYS A 133 -6.58 0.41 14.73
CA LYS A 133 -7.69 1.33 14.42
C LYS A 133 -8.72 0.75 13.44
N LEU A 134 -8.30 -0.18 12.59
CA LEU A 134 -9.10 -0.81 11.55
C LEU A 134 -9.20 -2.32 11.81
N PRO A 135 -10.35 -2.82 12.31
CA PRO A 135 -10.54 -4.25 12.55
C PRO A 135 -10.34 -5.08 11.29
N ASN A 136 -9.62 -6.19 11.41
CA ASN A 136 -9.29 -7.13 10.32
C ASN A 136 -8.44 -6.53 9.17
N PHE A 137 -7.91 -5.32 9.33
CA PHE A 137 -7.06 -4.69 8.35
C PHE A 137 -5.76 -5.49 8.13
N LYS A 138 -5.35 -5.58 6.87
CA LYS A 138 -4.18 -6.37 6.45
C LYS A 138 -3.09 -5.48 5.88
N VAL A 139 -1.86 -5.74 6.28
CA VAL A 139 -0.70 -5.00 5.77
C VAL A 139 0.25 -5.97 5.09
N GLY A 140 0.50 -5.73 3.81
CA GLY A 140 1.47 -6.44 3.01
C GLY A 140 2.72 -5.63 2.78
N LEU A 141 3.83 -6.30 2.47
CA LEU A 141 5.06 -5.68 1.97
C LEU A 141 5.40 -6.31 0.62
N GLU A 142 5.48 -5.49 -0.43
CA GLU A 142 6.06 -5.88 -1.71
C GLU A 142 7.56 -5.60 -1.69
N ILE A 143 8.34 -6.59 -2.14
CA ILE A 143 9.79 -6.58 -2.15
C ILE A 143 10.26 -6.92 -3.55
N ASP A 144 11.05 -6.03 -4.14
CA ASP A 144 11.70 -6.26 -5.42
C ASP A 144 12.76 -7.38 -5.30
N ALA A 145 12.62 -8.41 -6.14
CA ALA A 145 13.52 -9.54 -6.23
C ALA A 145 14.91 -9.19 -6.76
N THR A 146 15.11 -8.04 -7.43
CA THR A 146 16.46 -7.57 -7.80
C THR A 146 17.39 -7.46 -6.59
N THR A 147 16.81 -7.32 -5.40
CA THR A 147 17.52 -7.23 -4.13
C THR A 147 17.68 -8.56 -3.37
N TYR A 148 17.32 -9.71 -3.98
CA TYR A 148 17.28 -11.02 -3.32
C TYR A 148 18.60 -11.39 -2.62
N SER A 149 19.74 -10.96 -3.16
CA SER A 149 21.07 -11.22 -2.59
C SER A 149 21.24 -10.62 -1.20
N ASN A 150 20.42 -9.64 -0.83
CA ASN A 150 20.42 -9.00 0.47
C ASN A 150 19.37 -9.58 1.45
N PHE A 151 18.55 -10.57 1.07
CA PHE A 151 17.48 -11.10 1.93
C PHE A 151 17.98 -11.66 3.27
N SER A 152 19.22 -12.15 3.31
CA SER A 152 19.86 -12.61 4.54
C SER A 152 20.47 -11.50 5.40
N ASP A 153 20.58 -10.26 4.88
CA ASP A 153 21.21 -9.14 5.59
C ASP A 153 20.23 -8.48 6.57
N LYS A 154 20.18 -9.07 7.77
CA LYS A 154 19.36 -8.59 8.89
C LYS A 154 19.80 -7.23 9.44
N ASN A 155 20.96 -6.72 9.05
CA ASN A 155 21.40 -5.38 9.48
C ASN A 155 20.77 -4.27 8.62
N LYS A 156 20.32 -4.62 7.41
CA LYS A 156 19.63 -3.72 6.49
C LYS A 156 18.12 -3.81 6.67
N PHE A 157 17.57 -5.03 6.71
CA PHE A 157 16.15 -5.26 6.94
C PHE A 157 15.91 -6.59 7.66
N ASN A 158 15.24 -6.58 8.80
CA ASN A 158 14.99 -7.78 9.58
C ASN A 158 13.52 -8.21 9.52
N PHE A 159 13.22 -9.19 8.66
CA PHE A 159 11.88 -9.77 8.54
C PHE A 159 11.30 -10.33 9.83
N LYS A 160 12.14 -10.70 10.82
CA LYS A 160 11.63 -11.15 12.12
C LYS A 160 10.88 -10.06 12.87
N ILE A 161 11.27 -8.80 12.67
CA ILE A 161 10.60 -7.65 13.28
C ILE A 161 9.26 -7.45 12.58
N THR A 162 9.25 -7.40 11.24
CA THR A 162 8.03 -7.12 10.48
C THR A 162 7.00 -8.25 10.53
N ASN A 163 7.41 -9.51 10.75
CA ASN A 163 6.51 -10.65 10.90
C ASN A 163 5.52 -10.53 12.07
N GLU A 164 5.69 -9.57 12.98
CA GLU A 164 4.75 -9.33 14.07
C GLU A 164 3.43 -8.74 13.58
N TYR A 165 3.47 -7.78 12.65
CA TYR A 165 2.28 -7.08 12.16
C TYR A 165 2.04 -7.18 10.65
N ILE A 166 3.05 -7.51 9.84
CA ILE A 166 2.91 -7.76 8.41
C ILE A 166 2.25 -9.12 8.18
N ASP A 167 1.15 -9.13 7.42
CA ASP A 167 0.32 -10.32 7.18
C ASP A 167 0.82 -11.17 6.00
N TYR A 168 1.46 -10.55 5.00
CA TYR A 168 1.98 -11.25 3.83
C TYR A 168 3.08 -10.46 3.13
N TYR A 169 3.87 -11.16 2.34
CA TYR A 169 4.91 -10.58 1.50
C TYR A 169 4.59 -10.90 0.03
N ILE A 170 4.75 -9.90 -0.84
CA ILE A 170 4.75 -10.08 -2.29
C ILE A 170 6.20 -9.97 -2.73
N ILE A 171 6.71 -11.00 -3.41
CA ILE A 171 8.04 -10.94 -4.01
C ILE A 171 7.82 -10.64 -5.49
N ASP A 172 8.11 -9.40 -5.88
CA ASP A 172 8.01 -8.99 -7.28
C ASP A 172 9.26 -9.46 -8.02
N MET A 173 9.09 -10.38 -8.96
CA MET A 173 10.18 -10.91 -9.78
C MET A 173 10.00 -10.39 -11.20
N LEU A 174 10.91 -9.55 -11.69
CA LEU A 174 10.90 -9.17 -13.10
C LEU A 174 11.53 -10.30 -13.94
N PRO A 175 11.03 -10.52 -15.17
CA PRO A 175 11.66 -11.45 -16.10
C PRO A 175 13.11 -11.02 -16.37
N GLY A 176 14.08 -11.80 -15.88
CA GLY A 176 15.51 -11.51 -16.03
C GLY A 176 16.29 -11.37 -14.73
N ASP A 177 15.64 -11.40 -13.57
CA ASP A 177 16.27 -11.25 -12.25
C ASP A 177 16.97 -12.52 -11.71
N THR A 178 17.25 -13.51 -12.58
CA THR A 178 17.97 -14.76 -12.25
C THR A 178 19.30 -14.87 -12.95
#